data_AF-A0A9W5TD85-F1
#
_entry.id   AF-A0A9W5TD85-F1
#
_cell.length_a   1.000
_cell.length_b   1.000
_cell.length_c   1.000
_cell.angle_alpha   90.00
_cell.angle_beta   90.00
_cell.angle_gamma   90.00
#
_symmetry.space_group_name_H-M   'P 1'
#
loop_
_entity.id
_entity.type
_entity.pdbx_description
1 polymer ?
#
loop_
_entity_poly.entity_id
_entity_poly.type
_entity_poly.pdbx_seq_one_letter_code
_entity_poly.pdbx_strand_id
1 'polypeptide(L)'
;MNCLFRSCLPRADSEEAPTRSPTIKDDAYRKEELKQLVGIFASRAQKFLNCTRIFLDTEEFKKARYRLDCQLRVLTFKGEGEPLEIPLTSVKAVYGFEDLQLLTNYEDFLRRDIIQNLSQDDRDRLAIIEYKHDGADCQLIIMEQEIETSDPLITVLRILQMYSMQQQ
;
A
#
# COMPACT_ATOMS: atom_id res chain seq x y z
N MET A 1 16.37 -3.43 69.12
CA MET A 1 16.90 -3.59 67.75
C MET A 1 16.16 -2.58 66.89
N ASN A 2 16.71 -1.37 66.70
CA ASN A 2 17.57 -0.97 65.56
C ASN A 2 16.93 -1.29 64.20
N CYS A 3 16.75 -0.42 63.21
CA CYS A 3 16.98 1.01 63.03
C CYS A 3 16.28 1.39 61.71
N LEU A 4 15.77 2.63 61.63
CA LEU A 4 15.82 3.54 60.48
C LEU A 4 15.45 3.01 59.07
N PHE A 5 14.30 3.43 58.55
CA PHE A 5 14.24 3.84 57.14
C PHE A 5 13.84 5.31 57.04
N ARG A 6 14.85 6.04 56.59
CA ARG A 6 14.98 7.47 56.41
C ARG A 6 14.30 7.84 55.08
N SER A 7 13.52 8.90 55.14
CA SER A 7 13.16 9.85 54.08
C SER A 7 13.85 9.72 52.72
N CYS A 8 13.05 9.85 51.65
CA CYS A 8 13.29 10.80 50.55
C CYS A 8 12.00 10.93 49.71
N LEU A 9 11.26 12.03 49.92
CA LEU A 9 10.31 12.56 48.94
C LEU A 9 11.13 13.21 47.80
N PRO A 10 10.96 12.84 46.53
CA PRO A 10 11.30 13.75 45.45
C PRO A 10 10.14 14.74 45.31
N ARG A 11 10.46 16.01 45.54
CA ARG A 11 9.65 17.14 45.10
C ARG A 11 9.46 17.06 43.59
N ALA A 12 8.29 17.50 43.14
CA ALA A 12 7.97 17.73 41.75
C ALA A 12 9.01 18.64 41.09
N ASP A 13 9.72 18.11 40.11
CA ASP A 13 10.08 18.88 38.94
C ASP A 13 9.10 18.46 37.85
N SER A 14 8.30 19.42 37.39
CA SER A 14 7.51 19.32 36.18
C SER A 14 8.48 19.16 35.01
N GLU A 15 8.94 17.94 34.76
CA GLU A 15 9.51 17.59 33.46
C GLU A 15 8.35 17.41 32.50
N GLU A 16 8.10 18.49 31.76
CA GLU A 16 7.33 18.50 30.54
C GLU A 16 7.56 17.19 29.79
N ALA A 17 6.47 16.48 29.49
CA ALA A 17 6.50 15.37 28.54
C ALA A 17 7.26 15.87 27.30
N PRO A 18 8.27 15.15 26.79
CA PRO A 18 9.01 15.61 25.63
C PRO A 18 8.02 15.63 24.46
N THR A 19 7.55 16.83 24.12
CA THR A 19 7.00 17.15 22.82
C THR A 19 8.09 16.83 21.82
N ARG A 20 8.10 15.58 21.34
CA ARG A 20 8.93 15.15 20.22
C ARG A 20 8.44 15.89 18.99
N SER A 21 8.91 17.11 18.80
CA SER A 21 8.97 17.72 17.48
C SER A 21 9.81 16.78 16.61
N PRO A 22 9.31 16.27 15.48
CA PRO A 22 10.09 15.40 14.62
C PRO A 22 11.34 16.17 14.18
N THR A 23 12.50 15.66 14.55
CA THR A 23 13.78 16.29 14.21
C THR A 23 14.08 16.07 12.73
N ILE A 24 14.63 17.08 12.05
CA ILE A 24 15.01 17.06 10.62
C ILE A 24 15.83 15.82 10.22
N LYS A 25 16.57 15.23 11.16
CA LYS A 25 17.34 13.98 10.97
C LYS A 25 16.45 12.76 10.75
N ASP A 26 15.29 12.69 11.41
CA ASP A 26 14.34 11.58 11.27
C ASP A 26 13.67 11.60 9.91
N ASP A 27 13.37 12.80 9.38
CA ASP A 27 12.75 12.96 8.06
C ASP A 27 13.71 12.55 6.93
N ALA A 28 15.00 12.92 7.05
CA ALA A 28 16.01 12.53 6.07
C ALA A 28 16.24 11.01 6.05
N TYR A 29 16.27 10.38 7.23
CA TYR A 29 16.42 8.93 7.37
C TYR A 29 15.23 8.18 6.76
N ARG A 30 14.00 8.58 7.14
CA ARG A 30 12.77 7.99 6.59
C ARG A 30 12.69 8.13 5.08
N LYS A 31 13.08 9.29 4.54
CA LYS A 31 13.12 9.51 3.08
C LYS A 31 14.06 8.54 2.39
N GLU A 32 15.19 8.22 3.00
CA GLU A 32 16.15 7.28 2.44
C GLU A 32 15.64 5.83 2.52
N GLU A 33 15.01 5.44 3.62
CA GLU A 33 14.34 4.14 3.76
C GLU A 33 13.26 3.94 2.68
N LEU A 34 12.42 4.96 2.45
CA LEU A 34 11.38 4.91 1.41
C LEU A 34 11.98 4.79 0.01
N LYS A 35 13.08 5.52 -0.28
CA LYS A 35 13.78 5.37 -1.56
C LYS A 35 14.35 3.97 -1.76
N GLN A 36 14.92 3.38 -0.70
CA GLN A 36 15.43 2.01 -0.76
C GLN A 36 14.29 1.02 -1.00
N LEU A 37 13.17 1.17 -0.32
CA LEU A 37 11.98 0.34 -0.53
C LEU A 37 11.50 0.42 -1.99
N VAL A 38 11.33 1.64 -2.52
CA VAL A 38 10.95 1.88 -3.92
C VAL A 38 11.97 1.26 -4.87
N GLY A 39 13.27 1.44 -4.61
CA GLY A 39 14.35 0.90 -5.44
C GLY A 39 14.36 -0.63 -5.47
N ILE A 40 14.25 -1.28 -4.31
CA ILE A 40 14.19 -2.74 -4.19
C ILE A 40 12.96 -3.27 -4.91
N PHE A 41 11.79 -2.71 -4.62
CA PHE A 41 10.54 -3.13 -5.25
C PHE A 41 10.59 -2.95 -6.77
N ALA A 42 10.99 -1.77 -7.25
CA ALA A 42 11.09 -1.48 -8.68
C ALA A 42 12.03 -2.45 -9.40
N SER A 43 13.18 -2.77 -8.80
CA SER A 43 14.13 -3.72 -9.38
C SER A 43 13.54 -5.13 -9.56
N ARG A 44 12.67 -5.55 -8.63
CA ARG A 44 11.95 -6.82 -8.70
C ARG A 44 10.80 -6.74 -9.71
N ALA A 45 10.00 -5.68 -9.63
CA ALA A 45 8.84 -5.43 -10.47
C ALA A 45 9.21 -5.28 -11.96
N GLN A 46 10.45 -4.98 -12.31
CA GLN A 46 10.90 -4.98 -13.72
C GLN A 46 10.84 -6.36 -14.39
N LYS A 47 10.86 -7.46 -13.63
CA LYS A 47 10.91 -8.84 -14.16
C LYS A 47 9.56 -9.53 -14.34
N PHE A 48 8.47 -8.77 -14.22
CA PHE A 48 7.11 -9.28 -14.00
C PHE A 48 6.97 -10.07 -12.70
N LEU A 49 6.07 -9.60 -11.84
CA LEU A 49 5.65 -10.29 -10.62
C LEU A 49 4.28 -10.93 -10.88
N ASN A 50 4.09 -12.13 -10.35
CA ASN A 50 2.84 -12.86 -10.54
C ASN A 50 1.76 -12.33 -9.59
N CYS A 51 0.53 -12.27 -10.09
CA CYS A 51 -0.63 -11.93 -9.31
C CYS A 51 -1.87 -12.67 -9.84
N THR A 52 -2.98 -12.52 -9.15
CA THR A 52 -4.30 -12.95 -9.62
C THR A 52 -5.15 -11.71 -9.83
N ARG A 53 -5.77 -11.56 -11.00
CA ARG A 53 -6.77 -10.52 -11.25
C ARG A 53 -8.14 -11.06 -10.89
N ILE A 54 -8.91 -10.27 -10.14
CA ILE A 54 -10.27 -10.59 -9.76
C ILE A 54 -11.23 -9.81 -10.65
N PHE A 55 -12.15 -10.51 -11.29
CA PHE A 55 -13.23 -9.92 -12.09
C PHE A 55 -14.52 -10.00 -11.29
N LEU A 56 -14.98 -8.86 -10.77
CA LEU A 56 -16.16 -8.84 -9.91
C LEU A 56 -17.47 -9.14 -10.65
N ASP A 57 -17.53 -8.88 -11.95
CA ASP A 57 -18.74 -9.05 -12.75
C ASP A 57 -18.96 -10.50 -13.18
N THR A 58 -17.88 -11.24 -13.39
CA THR A 58 -17.90 -12.67 -13.77
C THR A 58 -17.59 -13.58 -12.58
N GLU A 59 -17.23 -13.01 -11.44
CA GLU A 59 -16.75 -13.72 -10.25
C GLU A 59 -15.56 -14.66 -10.53
N GLU A 60 -14.69 -14.26 -11.46
CA GLU A 60 -13.55 -15.07 -11.88
C GLU A 60 -12.22 -14.58 -11.29
N PHE A 61 -11.36 -15.56 -10.97
CA PHE A 61 -9.97 -15.37 -10.59
C PHE A 61 -9.07 -15.79 -11.75
N LYS A 62 -8.36 -14.85 -12.36
CA LYS A 62 -7.46 -15.13 -13.49
C LYS A 62 -6.02 -14.89 -13.15
N LYS A 63 -5.14 -15.82 -13.52
CA LYS A 63 -3.70 -15.64 -13.40
C LYS A 63 -3.26 -14.44 -14.24
N ALA A 64 -2.45 -13.59 -13.64
CA ALA A 64 -1.90 -12.42 -14.27
C ALA A 64 -0.47 -12.18 -13.77
N ARG A 65 0.18 -11.18 -14.35
CA ARG A 65 1.47 -10.68 -13.88
C ARG A 65 1.55 -9.20 -14.17
N TYR A 66 2.29 -8.47 -13.35
CA TYR A 66 2.47 -7.05 -13.52
C TYR A 66 3.94 -6.66 -13.48
N ARG A 67 4.26 -5.54 -14.10
CA ARG A 67 5.59 -4.94 -14.00
C ARG A 67 5.49 -3.44 -13.85
N LEU A 68 6.51 -2.86 -13.21
CA LEU A 68 6.76 -1.43 -13.22
C LEU A 68 7.91 -1.15 -14.20
N ASP A 69 7.73 -0.15 -15.05
CA ASP A 69 8.79 0.26 -15.98
C ASP A 69 9.99 0.88 -15.24
N CYS A 70 11.15 0.94 -15.91
CA CYS A 70 12.38 1.45 -15.29
C CYS A 70 12.33 2.93 -14.94
N GLN A 71 11.40 3.70 -15.54
CA GLN A 71 11.20 5.12 -15.23
C GLN A 71 10.20 5.36 -14.10
N LEU A 72 9.57 4.29 -13.56
CA LEU A 72 8.54 4.38 -12.53
C LEU A 72 7.36 5.26 -12.96
N ARG A 73 6.94 5.13 -14.21
CA ARG A 73 5.88 5.91 -14.86
C ARG A 73 4.69 5.07 -15.28
N VAL A 74 4.89 3.80 -15.62
CA VAL A 74 3.85 2.94 -16.19
C VAL A 74 3.85 1.60 -15.48
N LEU A 75 2.70 1.25 -14.93
CA LEU A 75 2.39 -0.06 -14.39
C LEU A 75 1.69 -0.89 -15.47
N THR A 76 2.31 -1.97 -15.91
CA THR A 76 1.75 -2.86 -16.95
C THR A 76 1.24 -4.14 -16.33
N PHE A 77 -0.02 -4.50 -16.58
CA PHE A 77 -0.61 -5.81 -16.26
C PHE A 77 -0.77 -6.66 -17.51
N LYS A 78 -0.42 -7.94 -17.40
CA LYS A 78 -0.61 -8.96 -18.44
C LYS A 78 -1.39 -10.13 -17.86
N GLY A 79 -2.55 -10.39 -18.42
CA GLY A 79 -3.37 -11.57 -18.14
C GLY A 79 -3.73 -12.28 -19.43
N GLU A 80 -4.97 -12.75 -19.53
CA GLU A 80 -5.56 -13.24 -20.77
C GLU A 80 -6.00 -12.04 -21.63
N GLY A 81 -5.29 -11.78 -22.73
CA GLY A 81 -5.60 -10.71 -23.67
C GLY A 81 -4.50 -9.65 -23.76
N GLU A 82 -4.88 -8.47 -24.25
CA GLU A 82 -3.96 -7.35 -24.43
C GLU A 82 -3.45 -6.82 -23.08
N PRO A 83 -2.17 -6.40 -23.01
CA PRO A 83 -1.64 -5.78 -21.80
C PRO A 83 -2.39 -4.51 -21.44
N LEU A 84 -2.75 -4.38 -20.17
CA LEU A 84 -3.28 -3.15 -19.61
C LEU A 84 -2.11 -2.29 -19.12
N GLU A 85 -1.93 -1.11 -19.70
CA GLU A 85 -0.92 -0.14 -19.26
C GLU A 85 -1.58 1.01 -18.51
N ILE A 86 -1.17 1.22 -17.26
CA ILE A 86 -1.69 2.25 -16.36
C ILE A 86 -0.56 3.25 -16.10
N PRO A 87 -0.61 4.46 -16.68
CA PRO A 87 0.26 5.54 -16.30
C PRO A 87 0.06 5.87 -14.82
N LEU A 88 1.13 5.97 -14.02
CA LEU A 88 1.04 6.30 -12.59
C LEU A 88 0.52 7.71 -12.33
N THR A 89 0.54 8.58 -13.34
CA THR A 89 -0.13 9.89 -13.32
C THR A 89 -1.65 9.79 -13.40
N SER A 90 -2.19 8.66 -13.85
CA SER A 90 -3.64 8.40 -13.94
C SER A 90 -4.20 7.69 -12.71
N VAL A 91 -3.33 7.16 -11.84
CA VAL A 91 -3.72 6.49 -10.60
C VAL A 91 -4.28 7.51 -9.63
N LYS A 92 -5.49 7.26 -9.14
CA LYS A 92 -6.21 8.11 -8.18
C LYS A 92 -6.02 7.65 -6.75
N ALA A 93 -5.98 6.35 -6.55
CA ALA A 93 -5.85 5.76 -5.23
C ALA A 93 -5.41 4.30 -5.34
N VAL A 94 -4.77 3.84 -4.27
CA VAL A 94 -4.38 2.45 -4.08
C VAL A 94 -4.78 2.04 -2.67
N TYR A 95 -5.48 0.93 -2.55
CA TYR A 95 -6.02 0.42 -1.28
C TYR A 95 -5.63 -1.03 -1.07
N GLY A 96 -5.23 -1.38 0.16
CA GLY A 96 -5.29 -2.74 0.67
C GLY A 96 -6.63 -3.03 1.30
N PHE A 97 -6.89 -4.29 1.66
CA PHE A 97 -8.19 -4.69 2.22
C PHE A 97 -8.56 -3.94 3.52
N GLU A 98 -7.60 -3.70 4.40
CA GLU A 98 -7.84 -2.96 5.66
C GLU A 98 -8.31 -1.52 5.40
N ASP A 99 -7.79 -0.86 4.36
CA ASP A 99 -8.22 0.49 4.01
C ASP A 99 -9.70 0.50 3.59
N LEU A 100 -10.15 -0.52 2.86
CA LEU A 100 -11.52 -0.62 2.36
C LEU A 100 -12.55 -0.70 3.49
N GLN A 101 -12.18 -1.33 4.61
CA GLN A 101 -13.05 -1.45 5.78
C GLN A 101 -13.35 -0.10 6.44
N LEU A 102 -12.50 0.90 6.20
CA LEU A 102 -12.65 2.26 6.72
C LEU A 102 -13.44 3.18 5.77
N LEU A 103 -13.71 2.71 4.54
CA LEU A 103 -14.28 3.50 3.47
C LEU A 103 -15.76 3.14 3.22
N THR A 104 -16.66 4.08 3.50
CA THR A 104 -18.11 3.89 3.35
C THR A 104 -18.55 3.60 1.91
N ASN A 105 -17.83 4.15 0.92
CA ASN A 105 -18.10 3.91 -0.50
C ASN A 105 -17.71 2.50 -0.97
N TYR A 106 -17.07 1.69 -0.11
CA TYR A 106 -16.68 0.31 -0.41
C TYR A 106 -17.53 -0.75 0.30
N GLU A 107 -18.60 -0.37 1.01
CA GLU A 107 -19.50 -1.34 1.67
C GLU A 107 -20.07 -2.37 0.68
N ASP A 108 -20.50 -1.93 -0.50
CA ASP A 108 -21.07 -2.82 -1.52
C ASP A 108 -20.02 -3.78 -2.08
N PHE A 109 -18.76 -3.33 -2.21
CA PHE A 109 -17.64 -4.19 -2.59
C PHE A 109 -17.41 -5.28 -1.55
N LEU A 110 -17.36 -4.90 -0.26
CA LEU A 110 -17.13 -5.82 0.86
C LEU A 110 -18.29 -6.81 1.07
N ARG A 111 -19.48 -6.50 0.56
CA ARG A 111 -20.67 -7.39 0.60
C ARG A 111 -20.72 -8.39 -0.53
N ARG A 112 -19.88 -8.29 -1.57
CA ARG A 112 -19.87 -9.27 -2.66
C ARG A 112 -19.41 -10.64 -2.16
N ASP A 113 -20.12 -11.69 -2.54
CA ASP A 113 -19.85 -13.07 -2.12
C ASP A 113 -18.41 -13.49 -2.42
N ILE A 114 -17.90 -13.14 -3.61
CA ILE A 114 -16.51 -13.41 -4.00
C ILE A 114 -15.48 -12.82 -3.02
N ILE A 115 -15.77 -11.66 -2.42
CA ILE A 115 -14.88 -10.98 -1.45
C ILE A 115 -15.09 -11.55 -0.05
N GLN A 116 -16.33 -11.85 0.34
CA GLN A 116 -16.63 -12.45 1.64
C GLN A 116 -16.05 -13.85 1.78
N ASN A 117 -16.01 -14.61 0.69
CA ASN A 117 -15.47 -15.97 0.66
C ASN A 117 -13.93 -16.03 0.63
N LEU A 118 -13.24 -14.89 0.49
CA LEU A 118 -11.79 -14.84 0.62
C LEU A 118 -11.35 -15.20 2.04
N SER A 119 -10.30 -16.01 2.14
CA SER A 119 -9.62 -16.25 3.41
C SER A 119 -8.93 -14.97 3.92
N GLN A 120 -8.49 -14.95 5.17
CA GLN A 120 -7.74 -13.79 5.68
C GLN A 120 -6.44 -13.59 4.88
N ASP A 121 -5.70 -14.66 4.61
CA ASP A 121 -4.47 -14.62 3.80
C ASP A 121 -4.72 -14.07 2.37
N ASP A 122 -5.89 -14.34 1.79
CA ASP A 122 -6.27 -13.78 0.48
C ASP A 122 -6.60 -12.29 0.58
N ARG A 123 -7.28 -11.87 1.66
CA ARG A 123 -7.63 -10.47 1.94
C ARG A 123 -6.38 -9.64 2.17
N ASP A 124 -5.41 -10.14 2.92
CA ASP A 124 -4.14 -9.45 3.19
C ASP A 124 -3.31 -9.26 1.91
N ARG A 125 -3.55 -10.09 0.88
CA ARG A 125 -2.92 -9.98 -0.44
C ARG A 125 -3.67 -9.10 -1.42
N LEU A 126 -4.85 -8.62 -1.07
CA LEU A 126 -5.70 -7.86 -1.95
C LEU A 126 -5.19 -6.42 -2.11
N ALA A 127 -5.06 -5.98 -3.36
CA ALA A 127 -4.83 -4.59 -3.70
C ALA A 127 -5.83 -4.10 -4.74
N ILE A 128 -6.36 -2.90 -4.53
CA ILE A 128 -7.24 -2.20 -5.46
C ILE A 128 -6.53 -0.95 -5.96
N ILE A 129 -6.48 -0.79 -7.28
CA ILE A 129 -5.91 0.37 -7.95
C ILE A 129 -7.04 1.07 -8.70
N GLU A 130 -7.38 2.28 -8.26
CA GLU A 130 -8.29 3.18 -8.97
C GLU A 130 -7.49 4.07 -9.92
N TYR A 131 -7.90 4.16 -11.18
CA TYR A 131 -7.20 4.95 -12.19
C TYR A 131 -8.17 5.54 -13.22
N LYS A 132 -7.72 6.53 -13.98
CA LYS A 132 -8.46 7.05 -15.13
C LYS A 132 -7.99 6.40 -16.43
N HIS A 133 -8.94 5.98 -17.25
CA HIS A 133 -8.69 5.53 -18.62
C HIS A 133 -9.70 6.18 -19.55
N ASP A 134 -9.24 6.90 -20.57
CA ASP A 134 -10.08 7.63 -21.53
C ASP A 134 -11.16 8.52 -20.88
N GLY A 135 -10.82 9.13 -19.75
CA GLY A 135 -11.72 10.01 -18.98
C GLY A 135 -12.71 9.29 -18.07
N ALA A 136 -12.81 7.97 -18.15
CA ALA A 136 -13.62 7.15 -17.26
C ALA A 136 -12.82 6.69 -16.03
N ASP A 137 -13.53 6.48 -14.94
CA ASP A 137 -12.97 5.90 -13.73
C ASP A 137 -12.97 4.39 -13.84
N CYS A 138 -11.79 3.80 -13.65
CA CYS A 138 -11.56 2.38 -13.77
C CYS A 138 -10.96 1.83 -12.48
N GLN A 139 -11.22 0.55 -12.25
CA GLN A 139 -10.71 -0.16 -11.08
C GLN A 139 -10.02 -1.44 -11.54
N LEU A 140 -8.86 -1.70 -10.95
CA LEU A 140 -8.16 -2.96 -11.08
C LEU A 140 -8.03 -3.60 -9.71
N ILE A 141 -8.53 -4.83 -9.58
CA ILE A 141 -8.48 -5.61 -8.35
C ILE A 141 -7.56 -6.79 -8.58
N ILE A 142 -6.56 -6.89 -7.73
CA ILE A 142 -5.55 -7.94 -7.80
C ILE A 142 -5.30 -8.53 -6.42
N MET A 143 -4.77 -9.74 -6.44
CA MET A 143 -4.25 -10.42 -5.28
C MET A 143 -2.81 -10.82 -5.58
N GLU A 144 -1.86 -10.36 -4.76
CA GLU A 144 -0.46 -10.76 -4.89
C GLU A 144 -0.31 -12.27 -4.73
N GLN A 145 0.70 -12.86 -5.40
CA GLN A 145 0.98 -14.28 -5.19
C GLN A 145 1.55 -14.52 -3.78
N GLU A 146 2.40 -13.61 -3.29
CA GLU A 146 3.10 -13.71 -2.01
C GLU A 146 2.55 -12.67 -1.02
N ILE A 147 2.27 -13.07 0.22
CA ILE A 147 1.77 -12.15 1.27
C ILE A 147 2.79 -11.02 1.49
N GLU A 148 4.07 -11.37 1.52
CA GLU A 148 5.18 -10.43 1.74
C GLU A 148 5.31 -9.34 0.66
N THR A 149 4.64 -9.48 -0.49
CA THR A 149 4.73 -8.50 -1.58
C THR A 149 3.53 -7.56 -1.67
N SER A 150 2.44 -7.82 -0.93
CA SER A 150 1.22 -7.00 -0.91
C SER A 150 1.47 -5.60 -0.34
N ASP A 151 1.99 -5.51 0.89
CA ASP A 151 2.27 -4.23 1.53
C ASP A 151 3.32 -3.40 0.76
N PRO A 152 4.44 -3.99 0.27
CA PRO A 152 5.37 -3.26 -0.59
C PRO A 152 4.72 -2.73 -1.87
N LEU A 153 3.86 -3.50 -2.54
CA LEU A 153 3.15 -3.04 -3.73
C LEU A 153 2.28 -1.82 -3.42
N ILE A 154 1.40 -1.93 -2.42
CA ILE A 154 0.47 -0.86 -2.05
C ILE A 154 1.26 0.40 -1.65
N THR A 155 2.27 0.23 -0.80
CA THR A 155 3.10 1.33 -0.29
C THR A 155 3.86 2.02 -1.41
N VAL A 156 4.52 1.26 -2.30
CA VAL A 156 5.31 1.83 -3.39
C VAL A 156 4.41 2.53 -4.40
N LEU A 157 3.26 1.95 -4.77
CA LEU A 157 2.34 2.60 -5.70
C LEU A 157 1.76 3.89 -5.10
N ARG A 158 1.44 3.93 -3.80
CA ARG A 158 1.04 5.18 -3.10
C ARG A 158 2.12 6.24 -3.15
N ILE A 159 3.37 5.87 -2.87
CA ILE A 159 4.51 6.80 -2.94
C ILE A 159 4.65 7.34 -4.36
N LEU A 160 4.63 6.47 -5.37
CA LEU A 160 4.78 6.85 -6.77
C LEU A 160 3.61 7.71 -7.26
N GLN A 161 2.40 7.41 -6.82
CA GLN A 161 1.21 8.24 -7.04
C GLN A 161 1.40 9.64 -6.44
N MET A 162 1.84 9.75 -5.20
CA MET A 162 2.10 11.05 -4.57
C MET A 162 3.14 11.87 -5.36
N TYR A 163 4.21 11.23 -5.83
CA TYR A 163 5.23 11.90 -6.63
C TYR A 163 4.74 12.29 -8.04
N SER A 164 3.88 11.47 -8.66
CA SER A 164 3.33 11.77 -9.98
C SER A 164 2.39 12.99 -9.92
N MET A 165 1.66 13.18 -8.82
CA MET A 165 0.82 14.35 -8.57
C MET A 165 1.61 15.62 -8.28
N GLN A 166 2.80 15.52 -7.67
CA GLN A 166 3.66 16.69 -7.39
C GLN A 166 4.39 17.24 -8.63
N GLN A 167 4.43 16.49 -9.73
CA GLN A 167 5.09 16.87 -10.98
C GLN A 167 4.11 17.47 -12.03
N GLN A 168 2.83 17.63 -11.68
CA GLN A 168 1.81 18.33 -12.48
C GLN A 168 1.66 19.78 -12.02
#